data_AF-A0A9X3WTU5-F1
#
_entry.id   AF-A0A9X3WTU5-F1
#
_cell.length_a   1.000
_cell.length_b   1.000
_cell.length_c   1.000
_cell.angle_alpha   90.00
_cell.angle_beta   90.00
_cell.angle_gamma   90.00
#
_symmetry.space_group_name_H-M   'P 1'
#
loop_
_entity.id
_entity.type
_entity.pdbx_description
1 polymer ?
#
loop_
_entity_poly.entity_id
_entity_poly.type
_entity_poly.pdbx_seq_one_letter_code
_entity_poly.pdbx_strand_id
1 'polypeptide(L)' 'MNNSLAKALIEAKKLNKWIPVKFLVKYDIHKVNLLKLEDEGIILTMKSKSDGLLLKLTLKGYHYFNQ' A
#
# COMPACT_ATOMS: atom_id res chain seq x y z
N MET A 1 -9.38 -6.85 2.87
CA MET A 1 -9.05 -5.46 2.45
C MET A 1 -10.03 -5.05 1.35
N ASN A 2 -10.29 -3.76 1.15
CA ASN A 2 -11.19 -3.28 0.08
C ASN A 2 -10.58 -3.57 -1.31
N ASN A 3 -11.37 -4.10 -2.26
CA ASN A 3 -10.91 -4.43 -3.62
C ASN A 3 -10.34 -3.21 -4.37
N SER A 4 -10.92 -2.03 -4.18
CA SER A 4 -10.43 -0.79 -4.80
C SER A 4 -9.06 -0.38 -4.28
N LEU A 5 -8.80 -0.61 -3.00
CA LEU A 5 -7.50 -0.34 -2.38
C LEU A 5 -6.42 -1.28 -2.92
N ALA A 6 -6.73 -2.58 -2.98
CA ALA A 6 -5.84 -3.59 -3.54
C ALA A 6 -5.48 -3.25 -5.00
N LYS A 7 -6.48 -2.89 -5.81
CA LYS A 7 -6.27 -2.47 -7.20
C LYS A 7 -5.38 -1.22 -7.31
N ALA A 8 -5.60 -0.20 -6.48
CA ALA A 8 -4.76 1.00 -6.47
C ALA A 8 -3.29 0.69 -6.12
N LEU A 9 -3.05 -0.21 -5.16
CA LEU A 9 -1.70 -0.66 -4.79
C LEU A 9 -1.03 -1.48 -5.89
N ILE A 10 -1.78 -2.37 -6.55
CA ILE A 10 -1.32 -3.18 -7.69
C ILE A 10 -0.91 -2.28 -8.86
N GLU A 11 -1.74 -1.30 -9.24
CA GLU A 11 -1.42 -0.39 -10.34
C GLU A 11 -0.20 0.48 -10.03
N ALA A 12 -0.06 0.99 -8.81
CA ALA A 12 1.13 1.71 -8.41
C ALA A 12 2.40 0.84 -8.43
N LYS A 13 2.27 -0.46 -8.10
CA LYS A 13 3.37 -1.42 -8.18
C LYS A 13 3.82 -1.66 -9.62
N LYS A 14 2.88 -1.81 -10.56
CA LYS A 14 3.20 -1.92 -12.00
C LYS A 14 4.00 -0.73 -12.49
N LEU A 15 3.72 0.46 -11.95
CA LEU A 15 4.46 1.70 -12.23
C LEU A 15 5.70 1.90 -11.34
N ASN A 16 6.00 0.95 -10.44
CA ASN A 16 7.08 1.00 -9.45
C ASN A 16 7.08 2.25 -8.54
N LYS A 17 5.89 2.81 -8.25
CA LYS A 17 5.72 4.05 -7.47
C LYS A 17 5.47 3.80 -5.98
N TRP A 18 5.84 4.79 -5.18
CA TRP A 18 5.37 4.95 -3.81
C TRP A 18 4.07 5.75 -3.81
N ILE A 19 3.13 5.41 -2.93
CA ILE A 19 1.86 6.10 -2.80
C ILE A 19 1.76 6.74 -1.41
N PRO A 20 1.53 8.05 -1.32
CA PRO A 20 1.13 8.69 -0.08
C PRO A 20 -0.18 8.12 0.49
N VAL A 21 -0.18 7.74 1.77
CA VAL A 21 -1.37 7.20 2.47
C VAL A 21 -2.56 8.14 2.37
N LYS A 22 -2.33 9.46 2.36
CA LYS A 22 -3.36 10.49 2.18
C LYS A 22 -4.25 10.26 0.95
N PHE A 23 -3.72 9.68 -0.13
CA PHE A 23 -4.50 9.37 -1.33
C PHE A 23 -5.28 8.06 -1.25
N LEU A 24 -4.95 7.21 -0.27
CA LEU A 24 -5.58 5.91 -0.02
C LEU A 24 -6.68 5.97 1.04
N VAL A 25 -6.84 7.10 1.74
CA VAL A 25 -7.91 7.35 2.72
C VAL A 25 -9.30 7.07 2.14
N LYS A 26 -9.54 7.51 0.89
CA LYS A 26 -10.79 7.26 0.15
C LYS A 26 -11.08 5.78 -0.15
N TYR A 27 -10.11 4.89 0.09
CA TYR A 27 -10.25 3.45 -0.08
C TYR A 27 -10.20 2.71 1.27
N ASP A 28 -10.54 3.39 2.37
CA ASP A 28 -10.61 2.83 3.72
C ASP A 28 -9.27 2.25 4.24
N ILE A 29 -8.13 2.80 3.82
CA ILE A 29 -6.80 2.36 4.29
C ILE A 29 -6.66 2.40 5.81
N HIS A 30 -7.41 3.26 6.51
CA HIS A 30 -7.41 3.35 7.97
C HIS A 30 -7.97 2.11 8.67
N LYS A 31 -8.79 1.31 7.98
CA LYS A 31 -9.30 0.02 8.50
C LYS A 31 -8.29 -1.12 8.32
N VAL A 32 -7.16 -0.86 7.66
CA VAL A 32 -6.11 -1.84 7.38
C VAL A 32 -5.01 -1.72 8.42
N ASN A 33 -4.60 -2.85 8.99
CA ASN A 33 -3.45 -2.90 9.88
C ASN A 33 -2.14 -2.87 9.06
N LEU A 34 -1.62 -1.67 8.80
CA LEU A 34 -0.40 -1.47 8.01
C LEU A 34 0.83 -2.10 8.65
N LEU A 35 0.94 -2.06 9.98
CA LEU A 35 2.06 -2.65 10.71
C LEU A 35 2.12 -4.16 10.47
N LYS A 36 0.98 -4.86 10.59
CA LYS A 36 0.90 -6.29 10.30
C LYS A 36 1.32 -6.62 8.87
N LEU A 37 0.88 -5.82 7.88
CA LEU A 37 1.26 -6.04 6.49
C LEU A 37 2.75 -5.77 6.23
N GLU A 38 3.35 -4.83 6.96
CA GLU A 38 4.79 -4.56 6.89
C GLU A 38 5.59 -5.71 7.52
N ASP A 39 5.18 -6.19 8.70
CA ASP A 39 5.79 -7.35 9.37
C ASP A 39 5.70 -8.63 8.51
N GLU A 40 4.60 -8.81 7.78
CA GLU A 40 4.42 -9.92 6.84
C GLU A 40 5.21 -9.73 5.52
N GLY A 41 5.86 -8.58 5.32
CA GLY A 41 6.61 -8.23 4.11
C GLY A 41 5.74 -8.02 2.88
N ILE A 42 4.45 -7.69 3.06
CA ILE A 42 3.48 -7.41 1.99
C ILE A 42 3.66 -5.98 1.49
N ILE A 43 3.90 -5.04 2.39
CA ILE A 43 4.15 -3.63 2.07
C ILE A 43 5.48 -3.17 2.66
N LEU A 44 5.99 -2.07 2.11
CA LEU A 44 7.02 -1.25 2.73
C LEU A 44 6.40 0.09 3.08
N THR A 45 6.72 0.61 4.26
CA THR A 45 6.35 1.96 4.64
C THR A 45 7.58 2.87 4.72
N MET A 46 7.39 4.16 4.43
CA MET A 46 8.45 5.15 4.54
C MET A 46 7.84 6.49 4.94
N LYS A 47 8.45 7.21 5.90
CA LYS A 47 8.06 8.58 6.21
C LYS A 47 8.74 9.56 5.24
N SER A 48 7.96 10.36 4.55
CA SER A 48 8.40 11.50 3.74
C SER A 48 8.13 12.82 4.48
N LYS A 49 9.04 13.78 4.34
CA LYS A 49 8.88 15.13 4.91
C LYS A 49 7.74 15.93 4.25
N SER A 50 7.52 15.75 2.95
CA SER A 50 6.50 16.49 2.18
C SER A 50 5.13 15.80 2.16
N ASP A 51 5.12 14.47 2.17
CA ASP A 51 3.93 13.69 1.84
C ASP A 51 3.44 12.77 2.96
N GLY A 52 4.09 12.84 4.13
CA GLY A 52 3.76 12.02 5.29
C GLY A 52 4.12 10.56 5.04
N LEU A 53 3.26 9.63 5.45
CA LEU A 53 3.49 8.20 5.29
C LEU A 53 3.30 7.78 3.84
N LEU A 54 4.32 7.14 3.26
CA LEU A 54 4.32 6.51 1.95
C LEU A 54 4.21 5.01 2.09
N LEU A 55 3.52 4.38 1.15
CA LEU A 55 3.40 2.94 1.01
C LEU A 55 3.93 2.49 -0.34
N LYS A 56 4.58 1.33 -0.35
CA LYS A 56 4.95 0.63 -1.58
C LYS A 56 4.66 -0.85 -1.44
N LEU A 57 4.09 -1.43 -2.49
CA LEU A 57 3.82 -2.87 -2.51
C LEU A 57 5.11 -3.65 -2.80
N THR A 58 5.36 -4.72 -2.05
CA THR A 58 6.44 -5.66 -2.36
C THR A 58 6.01 -6.58 -3.50
N LEU A 59 6.95 -7.39 -4.01
CA LEU A 59 6.59 -8.45 -4.96
C LEU A 59 5.67 -9.49 -4.31
N LYS A 60 5.96 -9.85 -3.05
CA LYS A 60 5.11 -10.73 -2.24
C LYS A 60 3.72 -10.15 -2.07
N GLY A 61 3.60 -8.86 -1.75
CA GLY A 61 2.30 -8.20 -1.61
C GLY A 61 1.54 -8.09 -2.92
N TYR A 62 2.23 -7.92 -4.05
CA TYR A 62 1.60 -7.98 -5.37
C TYR A 62 0.93 -9.33 -5.61
N HIS A 63 1.66 -10.43 -5.38
CA HIS A 63 1.08 -11.77 -5.51
C HIS A 63 -0.03 -12.02 -4.49
N TYR A 64 0.07 -11.48 -3.29
CA TYR A 64 -0.96 -11.61 -2.25
C TYR A 64 -2.29 -10.97 -2.66
N PHE A 65 -2.27 -9.80 -3.32
CA PHE A 65 -3.48 -9.07 -3.70
C PHE A 65 -3.97 -9.33 -5.12
N ASN A 66 -3.14 -9.92 -5.99
CA ASN A 66 -3.45 -10.20 -7.39
C ASN A 66 -3.85 -11.67 -7.64
N GLN A 67 -4.42 -12.33 -6.62
CA GLN A 67 -5.15 -13.61 -6.73
C GLN A 67 -6.62 -13.35 -7.01
#